data_AF-A0A2E5T321-F1
#
_entry.id   AF-A0A2E5T321-F1
#
_cell.length_a   1.000
_cell.length_b   1.000
_cell.length_c   1.000
_cell.angle_alpha   90.00
_cell.angle_beta   90.00
_cell.angle_gamma   90.00
#
_symmetry.space_group_name_H-M   'P 1'
#
loop_
_entity.id
_entity.type
_entity.pdbx_description
1 polymer ?
#
loop_
_entity_poly.entity_id
_entity_poly.type
_entity_poly.pdbx_seq_one_letter_code
_entity_poly.pdbx_strand_id
1 'polypeptide(L)'
;GLYVAVIISDTAVGIDIETINDRILKIKSKFLETELNYPMELNTENSLVYWNIKESVFKAVEKPGIDFKKNILVLPLDIKKNVVKSWYIDDDKIYSFDTRFKISKKYTLAFVIKN
;
A
#
# COMPACT_ATOMS: atom_id res chain seq x y z
N GLY A 1 0.43 -19.22 -4.39
CA GLY A 1 1.33 -18.44 -3.51
C GLY A 1 1.69 -19.26 -2.29
N LEU A 2 2.81 -18.94 -1.62
CA LEU A 2 3.26 -19.64 -0.39
C LEU A 2 2.59 -19.12 0.89
N TYR A 3 1.88 -17.99 0.81
CA TYR A 3 1.36 -17.28 1.97
C TYR A 3 -0.12 -16.97 1.81
N VAL A 4 -0.82 -16.92 2.95
CA VAL A 4 -2.22 -16.50 3.09
C VAL A 4 -2.30 -15.55 4.28
N ALA A 5 -3.06 -14.47 4.16
CA ALA A 5 -3.29 -13.50 5.22
C ALA A 5 -4.78 -13.17 5.30
N VAL A 6 -5.28 -12.99 6.53
CA VAL A 6 -6.68 -12.62 6.81
C VAL A 6 -6.65 -11.49 7.84
N ILE A 7 -7.49 -10.48 7.61
CA ILE A 7 -7.75 -9.38 8.55
C ILE A 7 -9.25 -9.27 8.78
N ILE A 8 -9.65 -9.00 10.03
CA ILE A 8 -11.04 -8.83 10.43
C ILE A 8 -11.10 -7.60 11.34
N SER A 9 -12.08 -6.73 11.14
CA SER A 9 -12.33 -5.53 11.92
C SER A 9 -13.81 -5.15 11.82
N ASP A 10 -14.30 -4.38 12.78
CA ASP A 10 -15.64 -3.77 12.73
C ASP A 10 -15.70 -2.58 11.75
N THR A 11 -14.55 -2.07 11.32
CA THR A 11 -14.42 -1.02 10.28
C THR A 11 -13.82 -1.57 9.00
N ALA A 12 -13.93 -0.81 7.90
CA ALA A 12 -13.38 -1.21 6.61
C ALA A 12 -11.87 -1.44 6.68
N VAL A 13 -11.42 -2.60 6.20
CA VAL A 13 -10.03 -3.04 6.26
C VAL A 13 -9.60 -3.66 4.94
N GLY A 14 -8.29 -3.66 4.71
CA GLY A 14 -7.68 -4.38 3.59
C GLY A 14 -6.30 -4.88 3.98
N ILE A 15 -5.90 -6.01 3.40
CA ILE A 15 -4.59 -6.63 3.62
C ILE A 15 -4.03 -7.16 2.31
N ASP A 16 -2.72 -7.07 2.17
CA ASP A 16 -1.99 -7.61 1.04
C ASP A 16 -0.64 -8.17 1.46
N ILE A 17 -0.21 -9.25 0.80
CA ILE A 17 1.05 -9.94 1.04
C ILE A 17 1.70 -10.34 -0.27
N GLU A 18 2.98 -9.99 -0.44
CA GLU A 18 3.73 -10.24 -1.67
C GLU A 18 5.06 -10.93 -1.38
N THR A 19 5.48 -11.81 -2.28
CA THR A 19 6.84 -12.41 -2.22
C THR A 19 7.86 -11.43 -2.78
N ILE A 20 9.06 -11.38 -2.22
CA ILE A 20 10.11 -10.47 -2.72
C ILE A 20 10.45 -10.81 -4.18
N ASN A 21 10.25 -9.83 -5.08
CA ASN A 21 10.48 -9.99 -6.52
C ASN A 21 10.73 -8.63 -7.22
N ASP A 22 11.86 -8.50 -7.90
CA ASP A 22 12.28 -7.27 -8.58
C ASP A 22 11.40 -6.87 -9.77
N ARG A 23 10.48 -7.74 -10.22
CA ARG A 23 9.52 -7.39 -11.28
C ARG A 23 8.68 -6.16 -10.92
N ILE A 24 8.47 -5.88 -9.64
CA ILE A 24 7.77 -4.67 -9.18
C ILE A 24 8.44 -3.39 -9.69
N LEU A 25 9.77 -3.37 -9.78
CA LEU A 25 10.53 -2.19 -10.18
C LEU A 25 10.23 -1.78 -11.62
N LYS A 26 9.89 -2.75 -12.48
CA LYS A 26 9.52 -2.51 -13.88
C LYS A 26 8.13 -1.89 -14.03
N ILE A 27 7.26 -2.05 -13.03
CA ILE A 27 5.87 -1.59 -13.07
C ILE A 27 5.57 -0.48 -12.06
N LYS A 28 6.56 -0.04 -11.26
CA LYS A 28 6.33 0.97 -10.21
C LYS A 28 5.72 2.28 -10.71
N SER A 29 6.09 2.72 -11.91
CA SER A 29 5.51 3.91 -12.56
C SER A 29 4.04 3.75 -12.98
N LYS A 30 3.48 2.53 -12.92
CA LYS A 30 2.06 2.28 -13.18
C LYS A 30 1.17 2.59 -11.97
N PHE A 31 1.72 2.56 -10.75
CA PHE A 31 0.96 2.73 -9.51
C PHE A 31 1.52 3.82 -8.57
N LEU A 32 2.74 4.29 -8.77
CA LEU A 32 3.32 5.43 -8.05
C LEU A 32 3.28 6.70 -8.90
N GLU A 33 3.03 7.84 -8.24
CA GLU A 33 3.11 9.16 -8.86
C GLU A 33 3.77 10.16 -7.91
N THR A 34 3.05 10.60 -6.87
CA THR A 34 3.62 11.49 -5.84
C THR A 34 4.79 10.82 -5.11
N GLU A 35 4.69 9.52 -4.85
CA GLU A 35 5.68 8.75 -4.10
C GLU A 35 7.03 8.63 -4.83
N LEU A 36 7.06 8.84 -6.14
CA LEU A 36 8.30 8.85 -6.93
C LEU A 36 9.21 10.04 -6.59
N ASN A 37 8.65 11.11 -6.00
CA ASN A 37 9.37 12.34 -5.67
C ASN A 37 9.86 12.39 -4.22
N TYR A 38 9.60 11.36 -3.42
CA TYR A 38 10.02 11.32 -2.03
C TYR A 38 11.53 11.12 -1.89
N PRO A 39 12.17 11.64 -0.82
CA PRO A 39 13.61 11.48 -0.57
C PRO A 39 13.92 10.09 -0.01
N MET A 40 13.43 9.05 -0.69
CA MET A 40 13.57 7.64 -0.32
C MET A 40 13.96 6.82 -1.55
N GLU A 41 14.88 5.89 -1.37
CA GLU A 41 15.22 4.93 -2.41
C GLU A 41 14.06 3.94 -2.65
N LEU A 42 13.59 3.87 -3.89
CA LEU A 42 12.60 2.89 -4.34
C LEU A 42 13.29 1.59 -4.81
N ASN A 43 13.85 0.87 -3.83
CA ASN A 43 14.31 -0.51 -3.99
C ASN A 43 13.12 -1.49 -4.07
N THR A 44 13.42 -2.79 -4.21
CA THR A 44 12.38 -3.82 -4.38
C THR A 44 11.43 -3.87 -3.20
N GLU A 45 11.94 -3.91 -1.97
CA GLU A 45 11.11 -4.01 -0.77
C GLU A 45 10.21 -2.79 -0.57
N ASN A 46 10.76 -1.58 -0.71
CA ASN A 46 9.97 -0.36 -0.56
C ASN A 46 8.90 -0.24 -1.65
N SER A 47 9.24 -0.61 -2.89
CA SER A 47 8.28 -0.63 -4.01
C SER A 47 7.15 -1.65 -3.78
N LEU A 48 7.47 -2.83 -3.23
CA LEU A 48 6.48 -3.82 -2.83
C LEU A 48 5.62 -3.34 -1.66
N VAL A 49 6.18 -2.63 -0.68
CA VAL A 49 5.40 -2.07 0.42
C VAL A 49 4.40 -1.04 -0.08
N TYR A 50 4.81 -0.11 -0.95
CA TYR A 50 3.83 0.82 -1.54
C TYR A 50 2.75 0.07 -2.32
N TRP A 51 3.14 -0.95 -3.09
CA TRP A 51 2.17 -1.80 -3.79
C TRP A 51 1.18 -2.47 -2.83
N ASN A 52 1.66 -3.14 -1.78
CA ASN A 52 0.81 -3.77 -0.77
C ASN A 52 -0.14 -2.77 -0.12
N ILE A 53 0.33 -1.56 0.18
CA ILE A 53 -0.49 -0.52 0.78
C ILE A 53 -1.59 -0.09 -0.20
N LYS A 54 -1.27 0.18 -1.47
CA LYS A 54 -2.27 0.60 -2.46
C LYS A 54 -3.29 -0.50 -2.74
N GLU A 55 -2.87 -1.76 -2.85
CA GLU A 55 -3.77 -2.92 -2.94
C GLU A 55 -4.66 -3.06 -1.69
N SER A 56 -4.10 -2.81 -0.50
CA SER A 56 -4.87 -2.85 0.75
C SER A 56 -5.91 -1.72 0.81
N VAL A 57 -5.57 -0.50 0.39
CA VAL A 57 -6.53 0.61 0.26
C VAL A 57 -7.61 0.25 -0.74
N PHE A 58 -7.25 -0.27 -1.92
CA PHE A 58 -8.21 -0.70 -2.95
C PHE A 58 -9.22 -1.72 -2.38
N LYS A 59 -8.73 -2.74 -1.68
CA LYS A 59 -9.56 -3.75 -1.00
C LYS A 59 -10.46 -3.17 0.08
N ALA A 60 -9.99 -2.19 0.86
CA ALA A 60 -10.79 -1.55 1.90
C ALA A 60 -11.87 -0.60 1.35
N VAL A 61 -11.66 -0.04 0.15
CA VAL A 61 -12.60 0.89 -0.49
C VAL A 61 -13.66 0.16 -1.31
N GLU A 62 -13.34 -1.02 -1.86
CA GLU A 62 -14.26 -1.89 -2.63
C GLU A 62 -14.94 -1.19 -3.84
N LYS A 63 -14.27 -0.19 -4.44
CA LYS A 63 -14.80 0.56 -5.59
C LYS A 63 -14.07 0.20 -6.89
N PRO A 64 -14.78 -0.12 -7.98
CA PRO A 64 -14.16 -0.33 -9.28
C PRO A 64 -13.66 0.99 -9.88
N GLY A 65 -12.66 0.90 -10.78
CA GLY A 65 -12.18 2.06 -11.55
C GLY A 65 -11.25 3.01 -10.79
N ILE A 66 -10.70 2.59 -9.63
CA ILE A 66 -9.69 3.35 -8.90
C ILE A 66 -8.39 3.43 -9.72
N ASP A 67 -7.91 4.64 -9.99
CA ASP A 67 -6.55 4.87 -10.48
C ASP A 67 -5.59 4.93 -9.28
N PHE A 68 -4.72 3.94 -9.15
CA PHE A 68 -3.81 3.82 -8.01
C PHE A 68 -2.87 5.02 -7.86
N LYS A 69 -2.51 5.69 -8.95
CA LYS A 69 -1.61 6.84 -8.92
C LYS A 69 -2.31 8.07 -8.37
N LYS A 70 -3.53 8.32 -8.85
CA LYS A 70 -4.28 9.55 -8.59
C LYS A 70 -5.14 9.45 -7.34
N ASN A 71 -5.78 8.30 -7.15
CA ASN A 71 -6.79 8.13 -6.11
C ASN A 71 -6.22 7.54 -4.82
N ILE A 72 -4.98 7.05 -4.80
CA ILE A 72 -4.38 6.51 -3.58
C ILE A 72 -3.05 7.21 -3.32
N LEU A 73 -2.97 7.87 -2.18
CA LEU A 73 -1.78 8.55 -1.70
C LEU A 73 -1.23 7.85 -0.47
N VAL A 74 0.08 7.58 -0.45
CA VAL A 74 0.79 7.05 0.71
C VAL A 74 1.90 8.02 1.09
N LEU A 75 2.02 8.39 2.37
CA LEU A 75 3.16 9.25 2.80
C LEU A 75 4.51 8.52 2.66
N PRO A 76 5.64 9.25 2.70
CA PRO A 76 6.96 8.63 2.78
C PRO A 76 7.02 7.58 3.89
N LEU A 77 7.49 6.38 3.56
CA LEU A 77 7.57 5.29 4.52
C LEU A 77 8.58 5.63 5.63
N ASP A 78 8.23 5.30 6.88
CA ASP A 78 9.19 5.23 7.97
C ASP A 78 9.45 3.75 8.29
N ILE A 79 10.50 3.19 7.68
CA ILE A 79 10.86 1.77 7.80
C ILE A 79 11.20 1.37 9.25
N LYS A 80 11.58 2.33 10.10
CA LYS A 80 11.85 2.05 11.52
C LYS A 80 10.56 1.89 12.30
N LYS A 81 9.52 2.64 11.94
CA LYS A 81 8.23 2.61 12.64
C LYS A 81 7.28 1.56 12.09
N ASN A 82 7.40 1.17 10.82
CA ASN A 82 6.47 0.24 10.17
C ASN A 82 5.00 0.71 10.17
N VAL A 83 4.80 2.03 10.27
CA VAL A 83 3.50 2.70 10.26
C VAL A 83 3.57 3.86 9.29
N VAL A 84 2.50 4.11 8.57
CA VAL A 84 2.37 5.25 7.67
C VAL A 84 0.90 5.67 7.59
N LYS A 85 0.63 6.90 7.16
CA LYS A 85 -0.73 7.32 6.79
C LYS A 85 -0.91 7.15 5.29
N SER A 86 -2.09 6.68 4.91
CA SER A 86 -2.50 6.61 3.51
C SER A 86 -3.93 7.12 3.36
N TRP A 87 -4.28 7.51 2.13
CA TRP A 87 -5.60 8.01 1.80
C TRP A 87 -6.09 7.41 0.49
N TYR A 88 -7.40 7.27 0.43
CA TYR A 88 -8.15 7.25 -0.82
C TYR A 88 -8.75 8.63 -1.06
N ILE A 89 -8.56 9.17 -2.27
CA ILE A 89 -9.01 10.49 -2.69
C ILE A 89 -9.77 10.35 -4.00
N ASP A 90 -11.00 10.83 -4.02
CA ASP A 90 -11.89 10.92 -5.16
C ASP A 90 -12.64 12.25 -5.08
N ASP A 91 -13.21 12.74 -6.18
CA ASP A 91 -13.71 14.12 -6.30
C ASP A 91 -14.66 14.53 -5.14
N ASP A 92 -15.45 13.59 -4.62
CA ASP A 92 -16.40 13.83 -3.53
C ASP A 92 -16.01 13.19 -2.17
N LYS A 93 -14.93 12.41 -2.12
CA LYS A 93 -14.65 11.51 -0.98
C LYS A 93 -13.17 11.42 -0.64
N ILE A 94 -12.86 11.64 0.63
CA ILE A 94 -11.53 11.40 1.19
C ILE A 94 -11.67 10.41 2.34
N TYR A 95 -10.98 9.27 2.25
CA TYR A 95 -10.86 8.30 3.35
C TYR A 95 -9.41 8.24 3.80
N SER A 96 -9.19 8.33 5.11
CA SER A 96 -7.87 8.15 5.69
C SER A 96 -7.77 6.76 6.33
N PHE A 97 -6.57 6.21 6.30
CA PHE A 97 -6.31 4.88 6.84
C PHE A 97 -5.11 4.89 7.78
N ASP A 98 -5.26 4.20 8.90
CA ASP A 98 -4.13 3.73 9.69
C ASP A 98 -3.48 2.56 8.95
N THR A 99 -2.26 2.79 8.47
CA THR A 99 -1.53 1.80 7.65
C THR A 99 -0.35 1.25 8.42
N ARG A 100 -0.22 -0.08 8.42
CA ARG A 100 0.96 -0.77 8.94
C ARG A 100 1.52 -1.70 7.90
N PHE A 101 2.84 -1.89 7.93
CA PHE A 101 3.51 -2.79 7.01
C PHE A 101 4.61 -3.60 7.70
N LYS A 102 5.07 -4.65 7.03
CA LYS A 102 6.16 -5.49 7.49
C LYS A 102 7.00 -5.90 6.29
N ILE A 103 8.31 -5.74 6.42
CA ILE A 103 9.29 -6.25 5.47
C ILE A 103 10.02 -7.42 6.13
N SER A 104 10.17 -8.52 5.40
CA SER A 104 10.98 -9.67 5.79
C SER A 104 11.88 -10.09 4.64
N LYS A 105 12.78 -11.05 4.86
CA LYS A 105 13.63 -11.62 3.80
C LYS A 105 12.85 -12.36 2.69
N LYS A 106 11.58 -12.71 2.92
CA LYS A 106 10.80 -13.58 2.02
C LYS A 106 9.55 -12.90 1.45
N TYR A 107 8.96 -11.99 2.20
CA TYR A 107 7.72 -11.32 1.84
C TYR A 107 7.64 -9.91 2.41
N THR A 108 6.83 -9.08 1.77
CA THR A 108 6.26 -7.85 2.33
C THR A 108 4.78 -8.06 2.61
N LEU A 109 4.27 -7.36 3.62
CA LEU A 109 2.85 -7.37 3.96
C LEU A 109 2.46 -5.95 4.36
N ALA A 110 1.28 -5.50 3.95
CA ALA A 110 0.67 -4.30 4.48
C ALA A 110 -0.79 -4.52 4.77
N PHE A 111 -1.32 -3.76 5.72
CA PHE A 111 -2.76 -3.67 5.95
C PHE A 111 -3.15 -2.25 6.30
N VAL A 112 -4.43 -1.96 6.06
CA VAL A 112 -5.06 -0.67 6.31
C VAL A 112 -6.30 -0.87 7.15
N ILE A 113 -6.55 0.07 8.05
CA ILE A 113 -7.80 0.18 8.81
C ILE A 113 -8.34 1.58 8.58
N LYS A 114 -9.57 1.68 8.09
CA LYS A 114 -10.23 2.97 7.85
C LYS A 114 -10.48 3.67 9.19
N ASN A 115 -10.09 4.95 9.26
CA ASN A 115 -10.37 5.83 10.40
C ASN A 115 -11.80 6.38 10.35
#